data_AF-A0A9J5ZXC7-F1
#
_entry.id   AF-A0A9J5ZXC7-F1
#
_cell.length_a   1.000
_cell.length_b   1.000
_cell.length_c   1.000
_cell.angle_alpha   90.00
_cell.angle_beta   90.00
_cell.angle_gamma   90.00
#
_symmetry.space_group_name_H-M   'P 1'
#
loop_
_entity.id
_entity.type
_entity.pdbx_description
1 polymer ?
#
loop_
_entity_poly.entity_id
_entity_poly.type
_entity_poly.pdbx_seq_one_letter_code
_entity_poly.pdbx_strand_id
1 'polypeptide(L)'
;MAVSAVGQPPTGVGQSASFASLLKPTIENHKHLPRKSISYLHGEPIVMWEQSEVDQMIINENLHYAVIGKFSYGWPKINDLHRLIPTQCELKGDCIIGLLSNRHILIRATLLEDYVHLLSKPAFYITQRETTTAVA
;
A
#
# COMPACT_ATOMS: atom_id res chain seq x y z
N MET A 1 15.34 -65.34 -23.86
CA MET A 1 16.12 -64.17 -24.30
C MET A 1 15.22 -62.95 -24.20
N ALA A 2 15.67 -61.93 -23.44
CA ALA A 2 15.25 -60.51 -23.40
C ALA A 2 13.84 -60.16 -22.84
N VAL A 3 13.69 -59.78 -21.55
CA VAL A 3 13.82 -58.46 -20.83
C VAL A 3 12.63 -57.50 -21.04
N SER A 4 11.77 -57.32 -20.02
CA SER A 4 11.64 -56.15 -19.10
C SER A 4 11.29 -54.82 -19.80
N ALA A 5 10.09 -54.24 -19.67
CA ALA A 5 9.45 -53.56 -18.51
C ALA A 5 9.54 -52.03 -18.60
N VAL A 6 8.59 -51.35 -17.94
CA VAL A 6 8.46 -49.89 -17.70
C VAL A 6 7.68 -49.14 -18.79
N GLY A 7 6.57 -48.44 -18.51
CA GLY A 7 5.90 -48.14 -17.26
C GLY A 7 4.76 -47.19 -17.58
N GLN A 8 3.54 -47.71 -17.66
CA GLN A 8 2.33 -46.88 -17.75
C GLN A 8 1.98 -46.47 -16.32
N PRO A 9 1.96 -45.17 -15.97
CA PRO A 9 1.61 -44.78 -14.62
C PRO A 9 0.12 -45.10 -14.39
N PRO A 10 -0.23 -45.61 -13.19
CA PRO A 10 -1.59 -45.93 -12.85
C PRO A 10 -2.44 -44.66 -12.87
N THR A 11 -3.64 -44.81 -13.43
CA THR A 11 -4.78 -43.90 -13.28
C THR A 11 -5.15 -43.78 -11.81
N GLY A 12 -4.43 -42.92 -11.09
CA GLY A 12 -4.82 -42.40 -9.79
C GLY A 12 -5.67 -41.16 -10.00
N VAL A 13 -6.96 -41.27 -9.70
CA VAL A 13 -7.89 -40.14 -9.64
C VAL A 13 -7.48 -39.26 -8.46
N GLY A 14 -6.55 -38.35 -8.70
CA GLY A 14 -6.24 -37.22 -7.84
C GLY A 14 -6.34 -35.98 -8.69
N GLN A 15 -7.29 -35.10 -8.38
CA GLN A 15 -7.52 -33.85 -9.09
C GLN A 15 -6.23 -33.01 -9.07
N SER A 16 -5.41 -33.13 -10.11
CA SER A 16 -4.22 -32.31 -10.28
C SER A 16 -4.68 -30.95 -10.77
N ALA A 17 -4.68 -29.96 -9.87
CA ALA A 17 -4.90 -28.57 -10.23
C ALA A 17 -3.86 -28.17 -11.31
N SER A 18 -4.34 -27.77 -12.48
CA SER A 18 -3.50 -27.31 -13.60
C SER A 18 -2.59 -26.17 -13.14
N PHE A 19 -1.33 -26.12 -13.58
CA PHE A 19 -0.40 -25.03 -13.23
C PHE A 19 -0.98 -23.63 -13.53
N ALA A 20 -1.81 -23.53 -14.57
CA ALA A 20 -2.55 -22.30 -14.90
C ALA A 20 -3.50 -21.82 -13.78
N SER A 21 -3.96 -22.72 -12.90
CA SER A 21 -4.79 -22.38 -11.75
C SER A 21 -4.02 -21.77 -10.58
N LEU A 22 -2.70 -21.92 -10.51
CA LEU A 22 -1.82 -21.21 -9.56
C LEU A 22 -1.56 -19.77 -9.99
N LEU A 23 -1.70 -19.47 -11.28
CA LEU A 23 -1.50 -18.14 -11.86
C LEU A 23 -2.79 -17.32 -11.89
N LYS A 24 -3.91 -17.86 -11.38
CA LYS A 24 -5.13 -17.07 -11.23
C LYS A 24 -4.81 -15.93 -10.28
N PRO A 25 -5.01 -14.66 -10.69
CA PRO A 25 -4.88 -13.56 -9.76
C PRO A 25 -5.78 -13.88 -8.57
N THR A 26 -5.25 -13.83 -7.36
CA THR A 26 -6.06 -13.80 -6.16
C THR A 26 -6.89 -12.53 -6.28
N ILE A 27 -8.09 -12.67 -6.84
CA ILE A 27 -9.08 -11.61 -6.78
C ILE A 27 -9.42 -11.58 -5.30
N GLU A 28 -8.78 -10.68 -4.57
CA GLU A 28 -9.20 -10.37 -3.22
C GLU A 28 -10.68 -9.98 -3.35
N ASN A 29 -11.56 -10.80 -2.78
CA ASN A 29 -12.99 -10.55 -2.83
C ASN A 29 -13.22 -9.38 -1.86
N HIS A 30 -13.02 -8.16 -2.36
CA HIS A 30 -13.26 -6.93 -1.62
C HIS A 30 -14.73 -6.90 -1.25
N LYS A 31 -15.04 -7.26 0.01
CA LYS A 31 -16.38 -7.15 0.55
C LYS A 31 -16.73 -5.66 0.55
N HIS A 32 -17.80 -5.32 -0.16
CA HIS A 32 -18.30 -3.96 -0.21
C HIS A 32 -18.86 -3.58 1.17
N LEU A 33 -18.17 -2.68 1.87
CA LEU A 33 -18.61 -2.17 3.16
C LEU A 33 -19.74 -1.15 2.96
N PRO A 34 -20.94 -1.36 3.53
CA PRO A 34 -22.02 -0.40 3.43
C PRO A 34 -21.69 0.87 4.21
N ARG A 35 -22.20 2.03 3.73
CA ARG A 35 -22.05 3.31 4.43
C ARG A 35 -22.72 3.24 5.80
N LYS A 36 -21.96 3.52 6.87
CA LYS A 36 -22.47 3.49 8.24
C LYS A 36 -23.46 4.62 8.50
N SER A 37 -24.45 4.35 9.36
CA SER A 37 -25.35 5.35 9.90
C SER A 37 -24.76 6.02 11.14
N ILE A 38 -25.19 7.25 11.39
CA ILE A 38 -24.85 7.98 12.61
C ILE A 38 -25.76 7.48 13.74
N SER A 39 -25.15 7.09 14.86
CA SER A 39 -25.83 6.79 16.13
C SER A 39 -25.63 7.96 17.09
N TYR A 40 -26.46 8.09 18.13
CA TYR A 40 -26.31 9.15 19.14
C TYR A 40 -26.06 8.54 20.50
N LEU A 41 -24.95 8.90 21.13
CA LEU A 41 -24.60 8.53 22.50
C LEU A 41 -24.53 9.80 23.34
N HIS A 42 -25.40 9.91 24.36
CA HIS A 42 -25.53 11.11 25.20
C HIS A 42 -25.76 12.43 24.43
N GLY A 43 -26.43 12.35 23.27
CA GLY A 43 -26.69 13.50 22.41
C GLY A 43 -25.56 13.82 21.42
N GLU A 44 -24.43 13.12 21.48
CA GLU A 44 -23.33 13.28 20.53
C GLU A 44 -23.43 12.27 19.38
N PRO A 45 -23.26 12.71 18.11
CA PRO A 45 -23.27 11.82 16.95
C PRO A 45 -21.98 10.99 16.91
N ILE A 46 -22.13 9.66 16.93
CA ILE A 46 -21.05 8.69 16.86
C ILE A 46 -21.26 7.72 15.68
N VAL A 47 -20.16 7.26 15.09
CA VAL A 47 -20.17 6.18 14.11
C VAL A 47 -19.36 5.03 14.70
N MET A 48 -20.01 3.89 14.93
CA MET A 48 -19.35 2.71 15.49
C MET A 48 -18.83 1.82 14.36
N TRP A 49 -17.55 1.46 14.44
CA TRP A 49 -16.88 0.57 13.50
C TRP A 49 -16.48 -0.71 14.21
N GLU A 50 -16.74 -1.86 13.59
CA GLU A 50 -16.15 -3.11 14.03
C GLU A 50 -14.71 -3.22 13.50
N GLN A 51 -13.81 -3.85 14.26
CA GLN A 51 -12.43 -4.04 13.83
C GLN A 51 -12.35 -4.76 12.47
N SER A 52 -13.19 -5.76 12.25
CA SER A 52 -13.24 -6.50 10.97
C SER A 52 -13.67 -5.64 9.78
N GLU A 53 -14.47 -4.58 10.01
CA GLU A 53 -14.84 -3.60 8.99
C GLU A 53 -13.67 -2.66 8.70
N VAL A 54 -12.94 -2.22 9.72
CA VAL A 54 -11.75 -1.38 9.57
C VAL A 54 -10.67 -2.12 8.78
N ASP A 55 -10.41 -3.39 9.10
CA ASP A 55 -9.43 -4.20 8.39
C ASP A 55 -9.81 -4.36 6.91
N GLN A 56 -11.09 -4.60 6.61
CA GLN A 56 -11.60 -4.63 5.24
C GLN A 56 -11.45 -3.28 4.52
N MET A 57 -11.63 -2.16 5.22
CA MET A 57 -11.45 -0.83 4.63
C MET A 57 -9.98 -0.57 4.28
N ILE A 58 -9.05 -0.96 5.16
CA ILE A 58 -7.60 -0.87 4.90
C ILE A 58 -7.24 -1.65 3.63
N ILE A 59 -7.83 -2.84 3.45
CA ILE A 59 -7.64 -3.66 2.26
C ILE A 59 -8.23 -3.00 1.02
N ASN A 60 -9.50 -2.61 1.07
CA ASN A 60 -10.22 -2.02 -0.05
C ASN A 60 -9.59 -0.71 -0.55
N GLU A 61 -9.09 0.12 0.35
CA GLU A 61 -8.46 1.41 0.03
C GLU A 61 -6.94 1.33 -0.18
N ASN A 62 -6.35 0.12 -0.11
CA ASN A 62 -4.92 -0.11 -0.27
C ASN A 62 -4.08 0.73 0.72
N LEU A 63 -4.46 0.74 2.00
CA LEU A 63 -3.84 1.55 3.05
C LEU A 63 -2.82 0.78 3.92
N HIS A 64 -2.55 -0.50 3.62
CA HIS A 64 -1.66 -1.36 4.41
C HIS A 64 -0.27 -0.77 4.68
N TYR A 65 0.31 -0.08 3.69
CA TYR A 65 1.64 0.52 3.76
C TYR A 65 1.57 2.04 3.67
N ALA A 66 0.49 2.62 4.21
CA ALA A 66 0.30 4.05 4.28
C ALA A 66 0.97 4.65 5.53
N VAL A 67 1.75 5.70 5.33
CA VAL A 67 2.40 6.48 6.38
C VAL A 67 1.95 7.94 6.27
N ILE A 68 1.64 8.55 7.40
CA ILE A 68 1.34 9.99 7.45
C ILE A 68 2.60 10.74 7.85
N GLY A 69 3.06 11.61 6.95
CA GLY A 69 4.17 12.52 7.20
C GLY A 69 3.66 13.93 7.51
N LYS A 70 4.27 14.58 8.51
CA LYS A 70 4.01 15.99 8.84
C LYS A 70 5.23 16.84 8.54
N PHE A 71 5.05 17.94 7.82
CA PHE A 71 6.08 18.94 7.61
C PHE A 71 6.15 19.91 8.78
N SER A 72 7.30 19.98 9.42
CA SER A 72 7.58 20.96 10.48
C SER A 72 7.83 22.36 9.92
N TYR A 73 8.58 22.45 8.82
CA TYR A 73 9.08 23.69 8.24
C TYR A 73 8.74 23.80 6.76
N GLY A 74 8.18 24.94 6.37
CA GLY A 74 7.77 25.17 4.99
C GLY A 74 6.74 24.15 4.49
N TRP A 75 6.37 24.32 3.23
CA TRP A 75 5.52 23.35 2.52
C TRP A 75 5.89 23.41 1.03
N PRO A 76 6.65 22.42 0.53
CA PRO A 76 6.99 22.36 -0.88
C PRO A 76 5.73 22.09 -1.72
N LYS A 77 5.76 22.46 -3.00
CA LYS A 77 4.66 22.14 -3.91
C LYS A 77 4.54 20.63 -4.07
N ILE A 78 3.31 20.12 -4.19
CA ILE A 78 3.05 18.67 -4.28
C ILE A 78 3.83 18.00 -5.42
N ASN A 79 3.97 18.69 -6.56
CA ASN A 79 4.72 18.18 -7.71
C ASN A 79 6.21 17.97 -7.39
N ASP A 80 6.78 18.82 -6.54
CA ASP A 80 8.16 18.67 -6.09
C ASP A 80 8.27 17.50 -5.11
N LEU A 81 7.29 17.32 -4.22
CA LEU A 81 7.26 16.21 -3.27
C LEU A 81 7.26 14.84 -3.96
N HIS A 82 6.55 14.69 -5.08
CA HIS A 82 6.56 13.47 -5.88
C HIS A 82 7.96 13.05 -6.35
N ARG A 83 8.84 14.03 -6.60
CA ARG A 83 10.23 13.77 -6.99
C ARG A 83 11.16 13.66 -5.78
N LEU A 84 10.97 14.52 -4.79
CA LEU A 84 11.89 14.67 -3.66
C LEU A 84 11.75 13.53 -2.65
N ILE A 85 10.52 13.07 -2.34
CA ILE A 85 10.30 12.04 -1.32
C ILE A 85 10.95 10.71 -1.70
N PRO A 86 10.73 10.12 -2.89
CA PRO A 86 11.38 8.86 -3.24
C PRO A 86 12.90 8.98 -3.20
N THR A 87 13.44 10.10 -3.69
CA THR A 87 14.88 10.32 -3.81
C THR A 87 15.55 10.55 -2.45
N GLN A 88 14.97 11.40 -1.59
CA GLN A 88 15.60 11.83 -0.34
C GLN A 88 15.23 10.95 0.86
N CYS A 89 14.12 10.23 0.78
CA CYS A 89 13.79 9.20 1.76
C CYS A 89 14.36 7.82 1.38
N GLU A 90 15.17 7.73 0.31
CA GLU A 90 15.85 6.50 -0.14
C GLU A 90 14.87 5.32 -0.37
N LEU A 91 13.69 5.62 -0.92
CA LEU A 91 12.67 4.61 -1.21
C LEU A 91 13.06 3.82 -2.45
N LYS A 92 12.97 2.48 -2.36
CA LYS A 92 13.34 1.58 -3.46
C LYS A 92 12.19 1.38 -4.44
N GLY A 93 10.97 1.29 -3.93
CA GLY A 93 9.76 1.06 -4.71
C GLY A 93 9.05 2.36 -5.10
N ASP A 94 8.06 2.20 -5.95
CA ASP A 94 7.14 3.29 -6.26
C ASP A 94 6.32 3.65 -5.04
N CYS A 95 6.08 4.95 -4.85
CA CYS A 95 5.22 5.45 -3.78
C CYS A 95 4.20 6.45 -4.31
N ILE A 96 2.98 6.38 -3.78
CA ILE A 96 1.90 7.31 -4.10
C ILE A 96 1.82 8.33 -2.98
N ILE A 97 2.03 9.60 -3.33
CA ILE A 97 1.96 10.70 -2.37
C ILE A 97 0.63 11.42 -2.54
N GLY A 98 -0.10 11.58 -1.44
CA GLY A 98 -1.38 12.27 -1.36
C GLY A 98 -1.33 13.42 -0.37
N LEU A 99 -2.17 14.43 -0.59
CA LEU A 99 -2.38 15.52 0.36
C LEU A 99 -3.50 15.15 1.32
N LEU A 100 -3.24 15.20 2.63
CA LEU A 100 -4.27 14.96 3.65
C LEU A 100 -4.79 16.28 4.24
N SER A 101 -3.89 17.20 4.57
CA SER A 101 -4.23 18.51 5.15
C SER A 101 -3.07 19.50 4.96
N ASN A 102 -3.24 20.74 5.46
CA ASN A 102 -2.17 21.72 5.48
C ASN A 102 -0.99 21.16 6.31
N ARG A 103 0.14 20.93 5.66
CA ARG A 103 1.36 20.29 6.20
C ARG A 103 1.34 18.78 6.42
N HIS A 104 0.26 18.08 6.10
CA HIS A 104 0.20 16.62 6.24
C HIS A 104 0.10 15.95 4.88
N ILE A 105 0.99 14.98 4.65
CA ILE A 105 1.00 14.13 3.48
C ILE A 105 0.73 12.68 3.85
N LEU A 106 0.07 11.99 2.95
CA LEU A 106 -0.08 10.55 2.96
C LEU A 106 0.94 9.97 1.98
N ILE A 107 1.79 9.06 2.45
CA ILE A 107 2.74 8.33 1.61
C ILE A 107 2.30 6.88 1.61
N ARG A 108 1.89 6.35 0.46
CA ARG A 108 1.58 4.93 0.28
C ARG A 108 2.76 4.26 -0.40
N ALA A 109 3.47 3.43 0.35
CA ALA A 109 4.54 2.60 -0.21
C ALA A 109 3.93 1.35 -0.87
N THR A 110 4.60 0.83 -1.88
CA THR A 110 4.26 -0.47 -2.49
C THR A 110 4.98 -1.63 -1.81
N LEU A 111 6.17 -1.37 -1.27
CA LEU A 111 7.02 -2.37 -0.62
C LEU A 111 6.98 -2.23 0.90
N LEU A 112 6.95 -3.38 1.60
CA LEU A 112 7.06 -3.42 3.05
C LEU A 112 8.38 -2.84 3.55
N GLU A 113 9.48 -3.03 2.82
CA GLU A 113 10.79 -2.48 3.17
C GLU A 113 10.76 -0.95 3.29
N ASP A 114 10.13 -0.28 2.33
CA ASP A 114 10.01 1.18 2.30
C ASP A 114 9.11 1.69 3.42
N TYR A 115 8.01 0.97 3.72
CA TYR A 115 7.14 1.26 4.86
C TYR A 115 7.91 1.20 6.19
N VAL A 116 8.67 0.13 6.41
CA VAL A 116 9.50 -0.02 7.60
C VAL A 116 10.62 1.04 7.62
N HIS A 117 11.23 1.36 6.47
CA HIS A 117 12.24 2.42 6.38
C HIS A 117 11.69 3.77 6.83
N LEU A 118 10.52 4.16 6.30
CA LEU A 118 9.84 5.41 6.66
C LEU A 118 9.50 5.48 8.15
N LEU A 119 9.13 4.37 8.79
CA LEU A 119 8.82 4.33 10.22
C LEU A 119 10.05 4.22 11.11
N SER A 120 11.17 3.70 10.59
CA SER A 120 12.40 3.50 11.36
C SER A 120 13.09 4.81 11.75
N LYS A 121 12.91 5.87 10.96
CA LYS A 121 13.48 7.19 11.20
C LYS A 121 12.37 8.14 11.68
N PRO A 122 12.57 8.87 12.79
CA PRO A 122 11.55 9.78 13.32
C PRO A 122 11.32 11.02 12.45
N ALA A 123 12.30 11.40 11.62
CA ALA A 123 12.21 12.55 10.74
C ALA A 123 13.08 12.36 9.49
N PHE A 124 12.62 12.93 8.39
CA PHE A 124 13.35 13.05 7.14
C PHE A 124 13.50 14.53 6.79
N TYR A 125 14.62 14.87 6.14
CA TYR A 125 14.89 16.24 5.72
C TYR A 125 14.72 16.34 4.21
N ILE A 126 13.83 17.23 3.79
CA ILE A 126 13.57 17.48 2.37
C ILE A 126 14.19 18.82 1.97
N THR A 127 15.19 18.77 1.10
CA THR A 127 15.88 19.94 0.55
C THR A 127 15.42 20.22 -0.87
N GLN A 128 14.87 21.41 -1.11
CA GLN A 128 14.54 21.88 -2.46
C GLN A 128 15.73 22.69 -2.98
N ARG A 129 16.43 22.17 -4.00
CA ARG A 129 17.42 22.96 -4.72
C ARG A 129 16.66 23.87 -5.68
N GLU A 130 16.56 25.16 -5.35
CA GLU A 130 16.11 26.15 -6.32
C GLU A 130 17.16 26.25 -7.42
N THR A 131 16.87 25.72 -8.60
CA THR A 131 17.63 26.09 -9.81
C THR A 131 17.26 27.53 -10.14
N THR A 132 17.97 28.48 -9.54
CA THR A 132 17.93 29.88 -9.95
C THR A 132 18.49 29.94 -11.37
N THR A 133 17.62 29.99 -12.36
CA THR A 133 17.98 30.42 -13.71
C THR A 133 18.34 31.91 -13.60
N ALA A 134 19.62 32.21 -13.37
CA ALA A 134 20.16 33.54 -13.59
C ALA A 134 20.05 33.81 -15.09
N VAL A 135 19.02 34.55 -15.48
CA VAL A 135 18.92 35.14 -16.81
C VAL A 135 19.93 36.29 -16.84
N ALA A 136 20.93 36.12 -17.70
CA ALA A 136 21.97 37.10 -18.01
C ALA A 136 21.40 38.31 -18.77
#